data_AF-A0A1E4R901-F1
#
_entry.id   AF-A0A1E4R901-F1
#
_cell.length_a   1.000
_cell.length_b   1.000
_cell.length_c   1.000
_cell.angle_alpha   90.00
_cell.angle_beta   90.00
_cell.angle_gamma   90.00
#
_symmetry.space_group_name_H-M   'P 1'
#
loop_
_entity.id
_entity.type
_entity.pdbx_description
1 polymer ?
#
loop_
_entity_poly.entity_id
_entity_poly.type
_entity_poly.pdbx_seq_one_letter_code
_entity_poly.pdbx_strand_id
1 'polypeptide(L)' 'MNVAEKISNRAESIVEIGNLLGLDGTQRVTQFKDVPKSHYASGYIQSAVDKGLRIEEIIRSR' A
#
# COMPACT_ATOMS: atom_id res chain seq x y z
N MET A 1 -12.05 -23.03 1.46
CA MET A 1 -11.70 -21.64 1.85
C MET A 1 -11.71 -20.80 0.58
N ASN A 2 -12.65 -19.86 0.46
CA ASN A 2 -12.82 -19.12 -0.79
C ASN A 2 -11.74 -18.04 -0.87
N VAL A 3 -10.72 -18.31 -1.68
CA VAL A 3 -9.47 -17.53 -1.78
C VAL A 3 -9.72 -16.07 -2.22
N ALA A 4 -10.92 -15.79 -2.76
CA ALA A 4 -11.35 -14.47 -3.22
C ALA A 4 -11.68 -13.49 -2.08
N GLU A 5 -12.11 -13.98 -0.90
CA GLU A 5 -12.55 -13.11 0.21
C GLU A 5 -11.39 -12.58 1.06
N LYS A 6 -10.22 -13.24 1.01
CA LYS A 6 -9.01 -12.81 1.71
C LYS A 6 -8.30 -11.62 1.02
N ILE A 7 -8.84 -11.13 -0.11
CA ILE A 7 -8.22 -10.13 -1.01
C ILE A 7 -8.97 -8.77 -0.98
N SER A 8 -9.34 -8.20 0.17
CA SER A 8 -10.06 -6.91 0.13
C SER A 8 -9.68 -5.87 1.16
N ASN A 9 -8.53 -6.00 1.82
CA ASN A 9 -7.91 -4.84 2.43
C ASN A 9 -6.76 -4.32 1.55
N ARG A 10 -7.04 -3.27 0.76
CA ARG A 10 -6.06 -2.59 -0.12
C ARG A 10 -4.79 -2.19 0.65
N ALA A 11 -4.94 -1.82 1.93
CA ALA A 11 -3.83 -1.44 2.78
C ALA A 11 -3.01 -2.65 3.27
N GLU A 12 -3.58 -3.84 3.37
CA GLU A 12 -2.79 -5.06 3.60
C GLU A 12 -2.02 -5.45 2.34
N SER A 13 -2.65 -5.38 1.17
CA SER A 13 -1.99 -5.69 -0.11
C SER A 13 -0.80 -4.78 -0.40
N ILE A 14 -0.91 -3.47 -0.13
CA ILE A 14 0.21 -2.53 -0.32
C ILE A 14 1.35 -2.76 0.68
N VAL A 15 1.05 -3.25 1.89
CA VAL A 15 2.08 -3.62 2.87
C VAL A 15 2.82 -4.88 2.42
N GLU A 16 2.10 -5.91 1.99
CA GLU A 16 2.71 -7.16 1.51
C GLU A 16 3.60 -6.91 0.27
N ILE A 17 3.04 -6.28 -0.76
CA ILE A 17 3.78 -5.97 -1.99
C ILE A 17 4.90 -4.95 -1.70
N GLY A 18 4.64 -3.97 -0.84
CA GLY A 18 5.64 -2.99 -0.44
C GLY A 18 6.86 -3.62 0.22
N ASN A 19 6.67 -4.64 1.06
CA ASN A 19 7.79 -5.39 1.62
C ASN A 19 8.60 -6.14 0.55
N LEU A 20 7.92 -6.77 -0.42
CA LEU A 20 8.59 -7.47 -1.53
C LEU A 20 9.40 -6.53 -2.42
N LEU A 21 8.93 -5.30 -2.61
CA LEU A 21 9.55 -4.27 -3.45
C LEU A 21 10.56 -3.37 -2.69
N GLY A 22 10.82 -3.65 -1.41
CA GLY A 22 11.69 -2.82 -0.57
C GLY A 22 11.21 -1.37 -0.50
N LEU A 23 9.91 -1.16 -0.31
CA LEU A 23 9.33 0.14 0.01
C LEU A 23 9.52 0.47 1.48
N ASP A 24 9.66 1.76 1.80
CA ASP A 24 9.82 2.20 3.19
C ASP A 24 8.46 2.30 3.89
N GLY A 25 8.23 1.39 4.84
CA GLY A 25 7.00 1.32 5.63
C GLY A 25 6.86 2.38 6.73
N THR A 26 7.87 3.22 6.96
CA THR A 26 7.85 4.22 8.04
C THR A 26 6.69 5.19 7.88
N GLN A 27 5.79 5.20 8.86
CA GLN A 27 4.57 6.01 8.87
C GLN A 27 4.87 7.49 8.65
N ARG A 28 4.25 8.08 7.62
CA ARG A 28 4.51 9.47 7.20
C ARG A 28 3.26 10.12 6.64
N VAL A 29 3.29 11.45 6.55
CA VAL A 29 2.23 12.19 5.86
C VAL A 29 2.19 11.73 4.41
N THR A 30 1.00 11.39 3.94
CA THR A 30 0.78 11.04 2.53
C THR A 30 0.16 12.22 1.79
N GLN A 31 0.24 12.20 0.46
CA GLN A 31 -0.52 13.15 -0.37
C GLN A 31 -2.04 12.91 -0.35
N PHE A 32 -2.50 11.76 0.17
CA PHE A 32 -3.90 11.36 0.19
C PHE A 32 -4.58 11.88 1.46
N LYS A 33 -5.60 12.72 1.29
CA LYS A 33 -6.32 13.37 2.39
C LYS A 33 -6.99 12.35 3.34
N ASP A 34 -7.39 11.20 2.82
CA ASP A 34 -8.06 10.11 3.53
C ASP A 34 -7.08 9.09 4.15
N VAL A 35 -5.77 9.22 3.92
CA VAL A 35 -4.74 8.38 4.53
C VAL A 35 -3.87 9.22 5.46
N PRO A 36 -4.26 9.33 6.76
CA PRO A 36 -3.50 10.11 7.72
C PRO A 36 -2.14 9.46 8.00
N LYS A 37 -1.19 10.26 8.53
CA LYS A 37 0.13 9.77 8.95
C LYS A 37 0.05 8.57 9.89
N SER A 38 -0.94 8.54 10.78
CA SER A 38 -1.14 7.45 11.75
C SER A 38 -1.64 6.15 11.12
N HIS A 39 -2.00 6.13 9.84
CA HIS A 39 -2.40 4.91 9.16
C HIS A 39 -1.17 3.98 9.03
N TYR A 40 -1.32 2.69 9.36
CA TYR A 40 -0.21 1.74 9.41
C TYR A 40 0.47 1.55 8.04
N ALA A 41 -0.29 1.62 6.95
CA ALA A 41 0.22 1.52 5.59
C ALA A 41 0.74 2.86 4.99
N SER A 42 0.69 3.97 5.72
CA SER A 42 0.98 5.31 5.16
C SER A 42 2.39 5.43 4.57
N GLY A 43 3.39 4.82 5.21
CA GLY A 43 4.75 4.76 4.70
C GLY A 43 4.85 4.06 3.36
N TYR A 44 4.32 2.83 3.28
CA TYR A 44 4.31 2.03 2.05
C TYR A 44 3.56 2.72 0.90
N ILE A 45 2.41 3.32 1.20
CA ILE A 45 1.60 4.08 0.25
C ILE A 45 2.40 5.25 -0.33
N GLN A 46 3.02 6.07 0.53
CA GLN A 46 3.78 7.20 0.05
C GLN A 46 5.07 6.77 -0.64
N SER A 47 5.77 5.75 -0.14
CA SER A 47 6.97 5.21 -0.79
C SER A 47 6.67 4.63 -2.19
N ALA A 48 5.49 4.07 -2.42
CA ALA A 48 5.07 3.60 -3.74
C ALA A 48 4.92 4.77 -4.72
N VAL A 49 4.24 5.84 -4.28
CA VAL A 49 4.09 7.08 -5.03
C VAL A 49 5.45 7.69 -5.37
N ASP A 50 6.36 7.77 -4.40
CA ASP A 50 7.68 8.38 -4.56
C ASP A 50 8.52 7.63 -5.61
N LYS A 51 8.30 6.31 -5.76
CA LYS A 51 8.91 5.49 -6.82
C LYS A 51 8.16 5.54 -8.17
N GLY A 52 7.11 6.35 -8.28
CA GLY A 52 6.28 6.46 -9.49
C GLY A 52 5.31 5.31 -9.70
N LEU A 53 5.12 4.43 -8.71
CA LEU A 53 4.19 3.31 -8.81
C LEU A 53 2.75 3.80 -8.60
N ARG A 54 1.85 3.36 -9.47
CA ARG A 54 0.42 3.59 -9.28
C ARG A 54 -0.13 2.54 -8.33
N ILE A 55 -0.69 2.95 -7.19
CA ILE A 55 -1.22 2.01 -6.18
C ILE A 55 -2.34 1.13 -6.75
N GLU A 56 -3.10 1.64 -7.73
CA GLU A 56 -4.08 0.84 -8.47
C GLU A 56 -3.43 -0.28 -9.30
N GLU A 57 -2.25 -0.04 -9.87
CA GLU A 57 -1.50 -1.04 -10.65
C GLU A 57 -0.88 -2.10 -9.74
N ILE A 58 -0.40 -1.69 -8.55
CA ILE A 58 0.09 -2.61 -7.51
C ILE A 58 -1.01 -3.58 -7.09
N ILE A 59 -2.25 -3.10 -6.93
CA ILE A 59 -3.37 -3.92 -6.46
C ILE A 59 -4.00 -4.74 -7.60
N ARG A 60 -3.87 -4.31 -8.85
CA ARG A 60 -4.45 -4.98 -10.03
C ARG A 60 -3.53 -5.98 -10.73
N SER A 61 -2.27 -6.14 -10.30
CA SER A 61 -1.36 -7.14 -10.86
C SER A 61 -1.74 -8.58 -10.41
N ARG A 62 -2.80 -9.13 -11.01
CA ARG A 62 -3.10 -10.56 -11.09
C ARG A 62 -3.37 -10.95 -12.53
#